data_AF-A0A1G6M9P4-F1
#
_entry.id   AF-A0A1G6M9P4-F1
#
_cell.length_a   1.000
_cell.length_b   1.000
_cell.length_c   1.000
_cell.angle_alpha   90.00
_cell.angle_beta   90.00
_cell.angle_gamma   90.00
#
_symmetry.space_group_name_H-M   'P 1'
#
loop_
_entity.id
_entity.type
_entity.pdbx_description
1 polymer ?
#
loop_
_entity_poly.entity_id
_entity_poly.type
_entity_poly.pdbx_seq_one_letter_code
_entity_poly.pdbx_strand_id
1 'polypeptide(L)'
;MGAPIPDDPAQPPGARNLVRILTETLEVHDEALSAGDNLKARLTPQHYTGAARDALVDTGLAKLQAQWRQVADVHGKAVERVGGHNTFLHNLPDLWAEPADRPRLHELWARHTGMVADDLLAWAAELDRLGHVDFADPPPPAPRPDPVAPRPEPLPAPPVPPPAPVPVARPDVRQVAAEFAQTYQAADRLRDQMLAGGRADHLRWPG
;
A
#
# COMPACT_ATOMS: atom_id res chain seq x y z
N MET A 1 -3.53 -21.56 16.32
CA MET A 1 -2.15 -21.99 16.64
C MET A 1 -1.89 -23.28 15.89
N GLY A 2 -1.11 -23.24 14.81
CA GLY A 2 -0.77 -24.43 14.02
C GLY A 2 0.14 -25.35 14.82
N ALA A 3 -0.01 -26.66 14.65
CA ALA A 3 0.86 -27.64 15.28
C ALA A 3 2.33 -27.37 14.89
N PRO A 4 3.29 -27.53 15.82
CA PRO A 4 4.70 -27.44 15.48
C PRO A 4 5.02 -28.46 14.39
N ILE A 5 5.66 -28.01 13.32
CA ILE A 5 6.16 -28.90 12.26
C ILE A 5 7.17 -29.84 12.94
N PRO A 6 7.02 -31.17 12.82
CA PRO A 6 7.98 -32.11 13.41
C PRO A 6 9.39 -31.83 12.90
N ASP A 7 10.33 -31.59 13.81
CA ASP A 7 11.77 -31.50 13.51
C ASP A 7 12.29 -32.91 13.23
N ASP A 8 12.11 -33.38 11.99
CA ASP A 8 12.84 -34.54 11.48
C ASP A 8 14.24 -34.07 11.05
N PRO A 9 15.33 -34.49 11.74
CA PRO A 9 16.69 -34.08 11.39
C PRO A 9 17.12 -34.57 10.00
N ALA A 10 16.39 -35.50 9.39
CA ALA A 10 16.60 -35.95 8.02
C ALA A 10 16.01 -34.99 6.96
N GLN A 11 15.14 -34.06 7.36
CA GLN A 11 14.50 -33.11 6.45
C GLN A 11 15.02 -31.68 6.67
N PRO A 12 15.15 -30.88 5.60
CA PRO A 12 15.51 -29.48 5.75
C PRO A 12 14.37 -28.74 6.48
N PRO A 13 14.69 -27.93 7.50
CA PRO A 13 13.70 -27.18 8.25
C PRO A 13 13.09 -26.05 7.39
N GLY A 14 11.90 -25.61 7.80
CA GLY A 14 11.29 -24.38 7.29
C GLY A 14 9.99 -24.57 6.52
N ALA A 15 9.11 -23.58 6.64
CA ALA A 15 7.83 -23.54 5.95
C ALA A 15 7.97 -22.93 4.56
N ARG A 16 8.68 -23.61 3.64
CA ARG A 16 8.97 -23.13 2.26
C ARG A 16 7.71 -22.62 1.56
N ASN A 17 6.59 -23.33 1.71
CA ASN A 17 5.31 -22.92 1.13
C ASN A 17 4.79 -21.62 1.73
N LEU A 18 4.91 -21.41 3.05
CA LEU A 18 4.48 -20.16 3.69
C LEU A 18 5.35 -18.98 3.26
N VAL A 19 6.67 -19.17 3.17
CA VAL A 19 7.59 -18.11 2.75
C VAL A 19 7.37 -17.75 1.28
N ARG A 20 7.20 -18.72 0.38
CA ARG A 20 6.82 -18.47 -1.02
C ARG A 20 5.53 -17.64 -1.11
N ILE A 21 4.52 -18.05 -0.36
CA ILE A 21 3.23 -17.38 -0.28
C ILE A 21 3.38 -15.92 0.18
N LEU A 22 4.19 -15.69 1.21
CA LEU A 22 4.48 -14.35 1.70
C LEU A 22 5.20 -13.51 0.64
N THR A 23 6.21 -14.07 -0.04
CA THR A 23 6.91 -13.40 -1.15
C THR A 23 5.93 -12.98 -2.24
N GLU A 24 5.11 -13.89 -2.74
CA GLU A 24 4.11 -13.61 -3.78
C GLU A 24 3.13 -12.52 -3.35
N THR A 25 2.70 -12.56 -2.08
CA THR A 25 1.80 -11.53 -1.52
C THR A 25 2.47 -10.16 -1.46
N LEU A 26 3.74 -10.11 -1.05
CA LEU A 26 4.50 -8.86 -1.00
C LEU A 26 4.76 -8.30 -2.41
N GLU A 27 5.06 -9.14 -3.39
CA GLU A 27 5.24 -8.72 -4.79
C GLU A 27 3.96 -8.10 -5.38
N VAL A 28 2.79 -8.70 -5.11
CA VAL A 28 1.50 -8.14 -5.54
C VAL A 28 1.25 -6.75 -4.93
N HIS A 29 1.59 -6.57 -3.66
CA HIS A 29 1.46 -5.25 -3.01
C HIS A 29 2.48 -4.24 -3.54
N ASP A 30 3.67 -4.68 -3.97
CA ASP A 30 4.70 -3.80 -4.52
C ASP A 30 4.25 -3.16 -5.85
N GLU A 31 3.56 -3.93 -6.70
CA GLU A 31 2.94 -3.41 -7.91
C GLU A 31 1.89 -2.34 -7.59
N ALA A 32 1.04 -2.59 -6.60
CA ALA A 32 0.01 -1.64 -6.15
C ALA A 32 0.63 -0.35 -5.59
N LEU A 33 1.72 -0.46 -4.84
CA LEU A 33 2.44 0.68 -4.28
C LEU A 33 3.16 1.48 -5.38
N SER A 34 3.79 0.81 -6.34
CA SER A 34 4.45 1.43 -7.48
C SER A 34 3.49 2.25 -8.35
N ALA A 35 2.23 1.81 -8.49
CA ALA A 35 1.20 2.57 -9.21
C ALA A 35 0.92 3.95 -8.59
N GLY A 36 1.22 4.15 -7.31
CA GLY A 36 1.05 5.42 -6.60
C GLY A 36 2.14 6.47 -6.87
N ASP A 37 3.21 6.15 -7.59
CA ASP A 37 4.23 7.15 -7.94
C ASP A 37 3.65 8.30 -8.80
N ASN A 38 2.59 8.01 -9.55
CA ASN A 38 1.88 8.96 -10.40
C ASN A 38 0.69 9.64 -9.71
N LEU A 39 0.50 9.45 -8.40
CA LEU A 39 -0.68 9.93 -7.68
C LEU A 39 -0.81 11.46 -7.71
N LYS A 40 0.30 12.19 -7.61
CA LYS A 40 0.29 13.67 -7.77
C LYS A 40 -0.23 14.08 -9.15
N ALA A 41 0.25 13.44 -10.22
CA ALA A 41 -0.19 13.76 -11.58
C ALA A 41 -1.69 13.43 -11.78
N ARG A 42 -2.14 12.27 -11.26
CA ARG A 42 -3.55 11.82 -11.35
C ARG A 42 -4.52 12.71 -10.57
N LEU A 43 -4.10 13.21 -9.41
CA LEU A 43 -4.97 14.00 -8.52
C LEU A 43 -4.83 15.51 -8.71
N THR A 44 -3.90 15.98 -9.53
CA THR A 44 -3.76 17.41 -9.82
C THR A 44 -4.99 17.89 -10.62
N PRO A 45 -5.79 18.84 -10.10
CA PRO A 45 -6.95 19.33 -10.82
C PRO A 45 -6.51 20.19 -12.02
N GLN A 46 -7.04 19.90 -13.21
CA GLN A 46 -6.68 20.62 -14.44
C GLN A 46 -7.46 21.94 -14.64
N HIS A 47 -8.67 22.03 -14.08
CA HIS A 47 -9.59 23.16 -14.30
C HIS A 47 -9.85 23.98 -13.03
N TYR A 48 -9.08 23.75 -11.97
CA TYR A 48 -9.18 24.47 -10.71
C TYR A 48 -7.99 25.42 -10.57
N THR A 49 -8.24 26.67 -10.15
CA THR A 49 -7.21 27.71 -10.02
C THR A 49 -7.35 28.46 -8.70
N GLY A 50 -6.31 29.22 -8.34
CA GLY A 50 -6.27 30.05 -7.14
C GLY A 50 -5.64 29.38 -5.92
N ALA A 51 -5.55 30.12 -4.81
CA ALA A 51 -4.78 29.74 -3.63
C ALA A 51 -5.14 28.35 -3.04
N ALA A 52 -6.41 27.94 -3.14
CA ALA A 52 -6.85 26.62 -2.69
C ALA A 52 -6.27 25.47 -3.53
N ARG A 53 -6.16 25.67 -4.85
CA ARG A 53 -5.52 24.71 -5.76
C ARG A 53 -4.02 24.62 -5.45
N ASP A 54 -3.37 25.75 -5.27
CA ASP A 54 -1.92 25.79 -4.99
C ASP A 54 -1.62 25.13 -3.64
N ALA A 55 -2.41 25.41 -2.60
CA ALA A 55 -2.30 24.72 -1.30
C ALA A 55 -2.49 23.19 -1.42
N LEU A 56 -3.46 22.74 -2.21
CA LEU A 56 -3.67 21.31 -2.46
C LEU A 56 -2.47 20.68 -3.20
N VAL A 57 -2.01 21.29 -4.29
CA VAL A 57 -0.98 20.71 -5.18
C VAL A 57 0.41 20.79 -4.56
N ASP A 58 0.78 21.95 -4.02
CA ASP A 58 2.14 22.21 -3.56
C ASP A 58 2.38 21.71 -2.13
N THR A 59 1.34 21.66 -1.30
CA THR A 59 1.46 21.18 0.09
C THR A 59 0.82 19.81 0.27
N GLY A 60 -0.47 19.69 -0.04
CA GLY A 60 -1.25 18.46 0.25
C GLY A 60 -0.74 17.24 -0.53
N LEU A 61 -0.76 17.31 -1.86
CA LEU A 61 -0.34 16.22 -2.74
C LEU A 61 1.16 15.94 -2.64
N ALA A 62 1.99 16.97 -2.43
CA ALA A 62 3.42 16.77 -2.22
C ALA A 62 3.70 16.00 -0.92
N LYS A 63 3.03 16.35 0.18
CA LYS A 63 3.14 15.63 1.46
C LYS A 63 2.65 14.19 1.33
N LEU A 64 1.49 13.98 0.70
CA LEU A 64 0.94 12.65 0.46
C LEU A 64 1.89 11.78 -0.37
N GLN A 65 2.47 12.32 -1.44
CA GLN A 65 3.44 11.60 -2.27
C GLN A 65 4.72 11.26 -1.50
N ALA A 66 5.18 12.14 -0.60
CA ALA A 66 6.33 11.85 0.25
C ALA A 66 6.03 10.70 1.24
N GLN A 67 4.87 10.71 1.89
CA GLN A 67 4.45 9.64 2.80
C GLN A 67 4.27 8.31 2.04
N TRP A 68 3.69 8.37 0.85
CA TRP A 68 3.55 7.20 -0.02
C TRP A 68 4.88 6.53 -0.33
N ARG A 69 5.89 7.32 -0.71
CA ARG A 69 7.23 6.81 -0.98
C ARG A 69 7.90 6.20 0.25
N GLN A 70 7.62 6.70 1.44
CA GLN A 70 8.12 6.08 2.68
C GLN A 70 7.49 4.70 2.89
N VAL A 71 6.19 4.56 2.67
CA VAL A 71 5.51 3.25 2.72
C VAL A 71 6.08 2.30 1.68
N ALA A 72 6.27 2.77 0.43
CA ALA A 72 6.85 1.97 -0.65
C ALA A 72 8.30 1.53 -0.34
N ASP A 73 9.13 2.41 0.25
CA ASP A 73 10.51 2.06 0.63
C ASP A 73 10.57 0.97 1.71
N VAL A 74 9.71 1.08 2.74
CA VAL A 74 9.62 0.05 3.80
C VAL A 74 9.13 -1.27 3.22
N HIS A 75 8.13 -1.23 2.35
CA HIS A 75 7.62 -2.41 1.66
C HIS A 75 8.67 -3.07 0.76
N GLY A 76 9.41 -2.29 -0.02
CA GLY A 76 10.48 -2.78 -0.89
C GLY A 76 11.58 -3.53 -0.12
N LYS A 77 11.95 -3.04 1.07
CA LYS A 77 12.88 -3.76 1.97
C LYS A 77 12.32 -5.12 2.42
N ALA A 78 11.03 -5.18 2.72
CA ALA A 78 10.35 -6.43 3.08
C ALA A 78 10.35 -7.42 1.91
N VAL A 79 10.02 -6.97 0.70
CA VAL A 79 10.08 -7.79 -0.52
C VAL A 79 11.49 -8.37 -0.72
N GLU A 80 12.52 -7.52 -0.69
CA GLU A 80 13.91 -7.95 -0.90
C GLU A 80 14.34 -8.99 0.13
N ARG A 81 14.07 -8.73 1.42
CA ARG A 81 14.49 -9.61 2.51
C ARG A 81 13.78 -10.96 2.48
N VAL A 82 12.47 -10.97 2.26
CA VAL A 82 11.68 -12.20 2.17
C VAL A 82 12.02 -12.98 0.89
N GLY A 83 12.23 -12.30 -0.24
CA GLY A 83 12.66 -12.92 -1.50
C GLY A 83 14.05 -13.59 -1.38
N GLY A 84 14.99 -12.93 -0.71
CA GLY A 84 16.30 -13.52 -0.38
C GLY A 84 16.18 -14.76 0.51
N HIS A 85 15.32 -14.72 1.54
CA HIS A 85 15.07 -15.88 2.39
C HIS A 85 14.36 -17.03 1.65
N ASN A 86 13.39 -16.72 0.79
CA ASN A 86 12.73 -17.69 -0.08
C ASN A 86 13.74 -18.41 -0.99
N THR A 87 14.68 -17.66 -1.57
CA THR A 87 15.77 -18.22 -2.39
C THR A 87 16.67 -19.16 -1.57
N PHE A 88 17.05 -18.75 -0.36
CA PHE A 88 17.81 -19.62 0.55
C PHE A 88 17.06 -20.92 0.85
N LEU A 89 15.77 -20.83 1.21
CA LEU A 89 14.92 -21.99 1.43
C LEU A 89 14.72 -22.84 0.16
N HIS A 90 14.72 -22.23 -1.02
CA HIS A 90 14.65 -22.94 -2.29
C HIS A 90 15.88 -23.83 -2.52
N ASN A 91 17.06 -23.34 -2.17
CA ASN A 91 18.32 -24.09 -2.33
C ASN A 91 18.63 -25.02 -1.15
N LEU A 92 17.94 -24.86 -0.01
CA LEU A 92 18.24 -25.58 1.22
C LEU A 92 18.26 -27.11 1.07
N PRO A 93 17.33 -27.79 0.34
CA PRO A 93 17.37 -29.24 0.20
C PRO A 93 18.64 -29.76 -0.47
N ASP A 94 19.14 -29.04 -1.49
CA ASP A 94 20.36 -29.44 -2.20
C ASP A 94 21.58 -29.29 -1.29
N LEU A 95 21.60 -28.23 -0.47
CA LEU A 95 22.62 -28.02 0.55
C LEU A 95 22.52 -29.06 1.68
N TRP A 96 21.31 -29.51 2.01
CA TRP A 96 21.04 -30.47 3.09
C TRP A 96 21.40 -31.93 2.76
N ALA A 97 21.81 -32.19 1.51
CA ALA A 97 22.16 -33.52 1.02
C ALA A 97 23.34 -34.13 1.79
N GLU A 98 24.33 -33.32 2.17
CA GLU A 98 25.52 -33.75 2.90
C GLU A 98 25.25 -33.81 4.42
N PRO A 99 25.24 -35.01 5.06
CA PRO A 99 24.96 -35.13 6.49
C PRO A 99 25.94 -34.37 7.38
N ALA A 100 27.21 -34.24 6.96
CA ALA A 100 28.23 -33.53 7.72
C ALA A 100 27.93 -32.02 7.86
N ASP A 101 27.23 -31.42 6.90
CA ASP A 101 26.94 -29.99 6.88
C ASP A 101 25.63 -29.63 7.61
N ARG A 102 24.77 -30.60 7.91
CA ARG A 102 23.43 -30.35 8.48
C ARG A 102 23.43 -29.55 9.79
N PRO A 103 24.31 -29.80 10.79
CA PRO A 103 24.33 -28.98 12.00
C PRO A 103 24.61 -27.50 11.70
N ARG A 104 25.58 -27.24 10.82
CA ARG A 104 25.94 -25.87 10.40
C ARG A 104 24.81 -25.21 9.61
N LEU A 105 24.18 -25.94 8.70
CA LEU A 105 23.05 -25.43 7.92
C LEU A 105 21.83 -25.14 8.81
N HIS A 106 21.60 -25.95 9.84
CA HIS A 106 20.55 -25.72 10.83
C HIS A 106 20.80 -24.42 11.61
N GLU A 107 22.02 -24.18 12.09
CA GLU A 107 22.39 -22.93 12.76
C GLU A 107 22.23 -21.70 11.85
N LEU A 108 22.64 -21.82 10.59
CA LEU A 108 22.47 -20.75 9.60
C LEU A 108 20.99 -20.47 9.32
N TRP A 109 20.20 -21.52 9.10
CA TRP A 109 18.75 -21.39 8.91
C TRP A 109 18.10 -20.69 10.11
N ALA A 110 18.31 -21.19 11.33
CA ALA A 110 17.69 -20.64 12.54
C ALA A 110 18.05 -19.16 12.73
N ARG A 111 19.32 -18.80 12.51
CA ARG A 111 19.79 -17.41 12.60
C ARG A 111 19.14 -16.52 11.55
N HIS A 112 19.13 -16.95 10.29
CA HIS A 112 18.55 -16.15 9.21
C HIS A 112 17.04 -16.01 9.36
N THR A 113 16.33 -17.05 9.77
CA THR A 113 14.89 -16.98 10.05
C THR A 113 14.60 -16.02 11.20
N GLY A 114 15.40 -16.04 12.27
CA GLY A 114 15.28 -15.07 13.37
C GLY A 114 15.46 -13.62 12.89
N MET A 115 16.52 -13.34 12.13
CA MET A 115 16.77 -12.01 11.58
C MET A 115 15.64 -11.53 10.67
N VAL A 116 15.10 -12.39 9.80
CA VAL A 116 13.98 -12.06 8.91
C VAL A 116 12.73 -11.75 9.73
N ALA A 117 12.45 -12.52 10.78
CA ALA A 117 11.30 -12.29 11.65
C ALA A 117 11.42 -10.95 12.40
N ASP A 118 12.59 -10.65 12.96
CA ASP A 118 12.85 -9.38 13.66
C ASP A 118 12.69 -8.18 12.72
N ASP A 119 13.23 -8.26 11.50
CA ASP A 119 13.10 -7.21 10.49
C ASP A 119 11.63 -7.00 10.07
N LEU A 120 10.89 -8.08 9.83
CA LEU A 120 9.47 -8.00 9.47
C LEU A 120 8.62 -7.36 10.58
N LEU A 121 8.90 -7.68 11.85
CA LEU A 121 8.23 -7.04 12.98
C LEU A 121 8.58 -5.55 13.09
N ALA A 122 9.84 -5.20 12.87
CA ALA A 122 10.28 -3.80 12.87
C ALA A 122 9.61 -2.99 11.75
N TRP A 123 9.54 -3.55 10.53
CA TRP A 123 8.87 -2.90 9.41
C TRP A 123 7.36 -2.83 9.56
N ALA A 124 6.71 -3.84 10.16
CA ALA A 124 5.29 -3.76 10.49
C ALA A 124 5.02 -2.59 11.45
N ALA A 125 5.84 -2.44 12.50
CA ALA A 125 5.73 -1.31 13.43
C ALA A 125 6.05 0.05 12.77
N GLU A 126 6.90 0.07 11.75
CA GLU A 126 7.16 1.27 10.94
C GLU A 126 5.97 1.63 10.05
N LEU A 127 5.36 0.65 9.38
CA LEU A 127 4.16 0.83 8.58
C LEU A 127 2.97 1.29 9.44
N ASP A 128 2.80 0.74 10.64
CA ASP A 128 1.76 1.18 11.58
C ASP A 128 1.95 2.65 11.98
N ARG A 129 3.20 3.08 12.20
CA ARG A 129 3.51 4.50 12.48
C ARG A 129 3.23 5.40 11.27
N LEU A 130 3.54 4.95 10.06
CA LEU A 130 3.28 5.70 8.83
C LEU A 130 1.78 5.77 8.48
N GLY A 131 1.04 4.71 8.81
CA GLY A 131 -0.41 4.62 8.62
C GLY A 131 -1.22 5.43 9.64
N HIS A 132 -0.63 5.83 10.76
CA HIS A 132 -1.26 6.71 11.73
C HIS A 132 -1.28 8.15 11.20
N VAL A 133 -2.45 8.58 10.72
CA VAL A 133 -2.66 9.98 10.32
C VAL A 133 -3.36 10.72 11.46
N ASP A 134 -2.59 11.47 12.24
CA ASP A 134 -3.15 12.46 13.16
C ASP A 134 -3.78 13.59 12.33
N PHE A 135 -5.10 13.53 12.15
CA PHE A 135 -5.85 14.68 11.65
C PHE A 135 -6.01 15.66 12.81
N ALA A 136 -5.31 16.80 12.75
CA ALA A 136 -5.62 17.91 13.63
C ALA A 136 -7.09 18.32 13.43
N ASP A 137 -7.79 18.60 14.54
CA ASP A 137 -9.17 19.07 14.48
C ASP A 137 -9.26 20.29 13.54
N PRO A 138 -10.25 20.32 12.63
CA PRO A 138 -10.43 21.48 11.77
C PRO A 138 -10.67 22.71 12.64
N PRO A 139 -10.02 23.85 12.35
CA PRO A 139 -10.27 25.08 13.09
C PRO A 139 -11.76 25.42 13.01
N PRO A 140 -12.34 26.00 14.09
CA PRO A 140 -13.75 26.36 14.10
C PRO A 140 -14.07 27.27 12.89
N PRO A 141 -15.22 27.08 12.24
CA PRO A 141 -15.59 27.87 11.07
C PRO A 141 -15.58 29.35 11.43
N ALA A 142 -14.92 30.16 10.60
CA ALA A 142 -14.92 31.60 10.77
C ALA A 142 -16.36 32.14 10.80
N PRO A 143 -16.67 33.13 11.65
CA PRO A 143 -17.99 33.74 11.67
C PRO A 143 -18.34 34.27 10.28
N ARG A 144 -19.55 33.95 9.82
CA ARG A 144 -20.07 34.47 8.54
C ARG A 144 -20.01 36.00 8.59
N PRO A 145 -19.47 36.67 7.56
CA PRO A 145 -19.61 38.12 7.46
C PRO A 145 -21.09 38.48 7.41
N ASP A 146 -21.47 39.49 8.20
CA ASP A 146 -22.84 40.01 8.22
C ASP A 146 -23.29 40.40 6.81
N PRO A 147 -24.58 40.22 6.46
CA PRO A 147 -25.11 40.67 5.20
C PRO A 147 -24.88 42.19 5.05
N VAL A 148 -24.01 42.58 4.11
CA VAL A 148 -23.85 43.97 3.73
C VAL A 148 -25.19 44.44 3.15
N ALA A 149 -25.76 45.50 3.72
CA ALA A 149 -27.01 46.09 3.25
C ALA A 149 -26.93 46.41 1.74
N PRO A 150 -27.98 46.12 0.96
CA PRO A 150 -27.96 46.35 -0.48
C PRO A 150 -27.79 47.84 -0.79
N ARG A 151 -26.80 48.15 -1.63
CA ARG A 151 -26.62 49.47 -2.25
C ARG A 151 -27.74 49.71 -3.27
N PRO A 152 -28.29 50.93 -3.41
CA PRO A 152 -29.31 51.21 -4.42
C PRO A 152 -28.78 50.93 -5.85
N GLU A 153 -29.54 50.14 -6.61
CA GLU A 153 -29.21 49.68 -7.97
C GLU A 153 -29.31 50.79 -9.03
N PRO A 154 -28.40 50.86 -10.02
CA PRO A 154 -28.65 51.54 -11.30
C PRO A 154 -29.56 50.69 -12.21
N LEU A 155 -30.43 51.34 -12.98
CA LEU A 155 -31.37 50.73 -13.93
C LEU A 155 -30.70 49.71 -14.90
N PRO A 156 -31.32 48.54 -15.14
CA PRO A 156 -30.70 47.48 -15.96
C PRO A 156 -30.85 47.70 -17.47
N ALA A 157 -29.74 47.48 -18.19
CA ALA A 157 -29.72 47.16 -19.61
C ALA A 157 -30.25 45.73 -19.87
N PRO A 158 -30.78 45.42 -21.07
CA PRO A 158 -31.33 44.09 -21.36
C PRO A 158 -30.28 42.98 -21.18
N PRO A 159 -30.60 41.86 -20.50
CA PRO A 159 -29.63 40.84 -20.16
C PRO A 159 -29.25 40.01 -21.39
N VAL A 160 -27.95 39.98 -21.69
CA VAL A 160 -27.35 38.92 -22.51
C VAL A 160 -27.36 37.64 -21.66
N PRO A 161 -27.90 36.51 -22.15
CA PRO A 161 -27.90 35.28 -21.37
C PRO A 161 -26.46 34.85 -21.08
N PRO A 162 -26.10 34.58 -19.81
CA PRO A 162 -24.78 34.07 -19.48
C PRO A 162 -24.58 32.72 -20.18
N PRO A 163 -23.38 32.43 -20.70
CA PRO A 163 -23.08 31.11 -21.23
C PRO A 163 -23.29 30.08 -20.12
N ALA A 164 -24.00 29.00 -20.45
CA ALA A 164 -24.23 27.90 -19.52
C ALA A 164 -22.87 27.38 -19.01
N PRO A 165 -22.69 27.19 -17.69
CA PRO A 165 -21.46 26.61 -17.17
C PRO A 165 -21.28 25.21 -17.77
N VAL A 166 -20.15 25.01 -18.46
CA VAL A 166 -19.75 23.69 -18.93
C VAL A 166 -19.57 22.80 -17.70
N PRO A 167 -20.16 21.59 -17.65
CA PRO A 167 -19.95 20.67 -16.54
C PRO A 167 -18.46 20.35 -16.43
N VAL A 168 -17.80 20.90 -15.41
CA VAL A 168 -16.40 20.57 -15.11
C VAL A 168 -16.39 19.18 -14.51
N ALA A 169 -15.90 18.20 -15.26
CA ALA A 169 -15.67 16.86 -14.75
C ALA A 169 -14.72 16.96 -13.54
N ARG A 170 -15.24 16.72 -12.34
CA ARG A 170 -14.39 16.56 -11.16
C ARG A 170 -13.62 15.24 -11.34
N PRO A 171 -12.30 15.21 -11.10
CA PRO A 171 -11.60 13.95 -10.95
C PRO A 171 -12.34 13.14 -9.88
N ASP A 172 -12.87 11.98 -10.24
CA ASP A 172 -13.62 11.16 -9.28
C ASP A 172 -12.62 10.46 -8.35
N VAL A 173 -12.30 11.14 -7.25
CA VAL A 173 -11.45 10.61 -6.17
C VAL A 173 -12.01 9.28 -5.65
N ARG A 174 -13.33 9.05 -5.75
CA ARG A 174 -13.93 7.76 -5.37
C ARG A 174 -13.58 6.65 -6.34
N GLN A 175 -13.42 6.95 -7.63
CA GLN A 175 -13.03 5.96 -8.64
C GLN A 175 -11.57 5.51 -8.44
N VAL A 176 -10.66 6.45 -8.17
CA VAL A 176 -9.24 6.11 -7.86
C VAL A 176 -9.14 5.33 -6.55
N ALA A 177 -9.91 5.71 -5.53
CA ALA A 177 -9.99 4.95 -4.28
C ALA A 177 -10.62 3.55 -4.48
N ALA A 178 -11.60 3.40 -5.38
CA ALA A 178 -12.23 2.13 -5.70
C ALA A 178 -11.30 1.19 -6.47
N GLU A 179 -10.53 1.70 -7.44
CA GLU A 179 -9.49 0.93 -8.13
C GLU A 179 -8.44 0.41 -7.15
N PHE A 180 -7.99 1.27 -6.22
CA PHE A 180 -7.03 0.87 -5.19
C PHE A 180 -7.62 -0.16 -4.21
N ALA A 181 -8.87 0.03 -3.80
CA ALA A 181 -9.58 -0.91 -2.93
C ALA A 181 -9.80 -2.27 -3.60
N GLN A 182 -9.97 -2.35 -4.92
CA GLN A 182 -10.10 -3.62 -5.64
C GLN A 182 -8.82 -4.46 -5.58
N THR A 183 -7.65 -3.84 -5.74
CA THR A 183 -6.36 -4.53 -5.63
C THR A 183 -6.12 -5.05 -4.22
N TYR A 184 -6.46 -4.24 -3.20
CA TYR A 184 -6.37 -4.65 -1.79
C TYR A 184 -7.34 -5.79 -1.45
N GLN A 185 -8.56 -5.75 -1.98
CA GLN A 185 -9.55 -6.83 -1.82
C GLN A 185 -9.17 -8.13 -2.53
N ALA A 186 -8.36 -8.07 -3.59
CA ALA A 186 -7.80 -9.25 -4.24
C ALA A 186 -6.73 -9.90 -3.34
N ALA A 187 -5.86 -9.09 -2.74
CA ALA A 187 -4.84 -9.55 -1.80
C ALA A 187 -5.44 -10.12 -0.49
N ASP A 188 -6.47 -9.48 0.07
CA ASP A 188 -7.19 -10.00 1.25
C ASP A 188 -7.88 -11.34 0.96
N ARG A 189 -8.49 -11.49 -0.23
CA ARG A 189 -9.08 -12.77 -0.65
C ARG A 189 -8.02 -13.87 -0.81
N LEU A 190 -6.84 -13.53 -1.33
CA LEU A 190 -5.72 -14.46 -1.43
C LEU A 190 -5.24 -14.88 -0.04
N ARG A 191 -5.07 -13.93 0.88
CA ARG A 191 -4.70 -14.18 2.28
C ARG A 191 -5.69 -15.11 2.98
N ASP A 192 -6.99 -14.84 2.87
CA ASP A 192 -8.02 -15.63 3.54
C ASP A 192 -8.11 -17.06 2.95
N GLN A 193 -7.88 -17.22 1.63
CA GLN A 193 -7.77 -18.53 0.99
C GLN A 193 -6.53 -19.31 1.48
N MET A 194 -5.42 -18.62 1.68
CA MET A 194 -4.17 -19.20 2.20
C MET A 194 -4.30 -19.64 3.66
N LEU A 195 -4.96 -18.84 4.50
CA LEU A 195 -5.23 -19.18 5.89
C LEU A 195 -6.25 -20.33 6.04
N ALA A 196 -7.16 -20.49 5.08
CA ALA A 196 -8.12 -21.59 5.03
C ALA A 196 -7.56 -22.89 4.43
N GLY A 197 -6.37 -22.88 3.83
CA GLY A 197 -5.75 -24.06 3.20
C GLY A 197 -6.48 -24.56 1.94
N GLY A 198 -7.36 -23.75 1.34
CA GLY A 198 -8.21 -24.15 0.22
C GLY A 198 -7.73 -23.59 -1.12
N ARG A 199 -7.33 -24.48 -2.04
CA ARG A 199 -7.30 -24.17 -3.49
C ARG A 199 -8.74 -24.09 -4.00
N ALA A 200 -9.20 -22.91 -4.42
CA ALA A 200 -10.36 -22.82 -5.30
C ALA A 200 -9.84 -22.80 -6.75
N ASP A 201 -10.01 -23.92 -7.46
CA ASP A 201 -9.48 -24.24 -8.80
C ASP A 201 -9.99 -23.34 -9.96
N HIS A 202 -10.43 -22.10 -9.71
CA HIS A 202 -11.17 -21.31 -10.70
C HIS A 202 -10.64 -19.89 -10.94
N LEU A 203 -9.61 -19.45 -10.21
CA LEU A 203 -8.99 -18.15 -10.49
C LEU A 203 -7.83 -18.32 -11.48
N ARG A 204 -7.94 -17.64 -12.62
CA ARG A 204 -6.88 -17.57 -13.64
C ARG A 204 -5.67 -16.88 -13.02
N TRP A 205 -4.57 -17.63 -12.89
CA TRP A 205 -3.27 -17.09 -12.50
C TRP A 205 -2.82 -16.04 -13.54
N PRO A 206 -2.31 -14.87 -13.14
CA PRO A 206 -1.63 -13.99 -14.08
C PRO A 206 -0.33 -14.69 -14.50
N GLY A 207 -0.22 -14.98 -15.79
CA GLY A 207 1.01 -15.48 -16.41
C GLY A 207 1.98 -14.36 -16.75
#